data_AF-A0A1F7N060-F1
#
_entry.id   AF-A0A1F7N060-F1
#
_cell.length_a   1.000
_cell.length_b   1.000
_cell.length_c   1.000
_cell.angle_alpha   90.00
_cell.angle_beta   90.00
_cell.angle_gamma   90.00
#
_symmetry.space_group_name_H-M   'P 1'
#
loop_
_entity.id
_entity.type
_entity.pdbx_description
1 polymer ?
#
loop_
_entity_poly.entity_id
_entity_poly.type
_entity_poly.pdbx_seq_one_letter_code
_entity_poly.pdbx_strand_id
1 'polypeptide(L)'
;MLVVPALAAAEELTKRDARGPVTVVATLIPPAAAGEPLRVKVALDTHSVGLDSVVFERAVALRKPDGTEVAPTAVEATGAGHHRQTVIVFPAPAPDTPVVLVVKAVGGVAERVFTWQALPR
;
A
#
# COMPACT_ATOMS: atom_id res chain seq x y z
N MET A 1 17.98 -3.99 -29.94
CA MET A 1 16.96 -4.70 -29.16
C MET A 1 16.63 -3.81 -27.97
N LEU A 2 15.55 -3.01 -28.07
CA LEU A 2 15.14 -2.10 -27.00
C LEU A 2 14.50 -2.94 -25.91
N VAL A 3 15.24 -3.18 -24.83
CA VAL A 3 14.65 -3.70 -23.60
C VAL A 3 13.92 -2.52 -22.98
N VAL A 4 12.62 -2.67 -22.72
CA VAL A 4 11.83 -1.73 -21.93
C VAL A 4 11.52 -2.44 -20.60
N PRO A 5 12.48 -2.58 -19.67
CA PRO A 5 12.26 -3.41 -18.48
C PRO A 5 11.48 -2.67 -17.39
N ALA A 6 11.45 -1.33 -17.44
CA ALA A 6 10.90 -0.50 -16.36
C ALA A 6 9.38 -0.56 -16.25
N LEU A 7 8.65 -0.78 -17.36
CA LEU A 7 7.18 -0.75 -17.33
C LEU A 7 6.59 -2.04 -16.74
N ALA A 8 7.22 -3.20 -16.98
CA ALA A 8 6.79 -4.49 -16.44
C ALA A 8 7.10 -4.64 -14.93
N ALA A 9 8.25 -4.12 -14.47
CA ALA A 9 8.59 -4.13 -13.05
C ALA A 9 7.64 -3.27 -12.18
N ALA A 10 7.07 -2.20 -12.76
CA ALA A 10 6.10 -1.35 -12.08
C ALA A 10 4.72 -2.01 -11.88
N GLU A 11 4.32 -2.95 -12.76
CA GLU A 11 3.07 -3.70 -12.63
C GLU A 11 3.12 -4.73 -11.50
N GLU A 12 4.24 -5.46 -11.35
CA GLU A 12 4.42 -6.46 -10.27
C GLU A 12 4.35 -5.86 -8.85
N LEU A 13 4.71 -4.58 -8.73
CA LEU A 13 4.65 -3.83 -7.48
C LEU A 13 3.25 -3.33 -7.15
N THR A 14 2.33 -3.32 -8.12
CA THR A 14 0.95 -2.88 -7.93
C THR A 14 0.02 -4.07 -7.72
N LYS A 15 -0.73 -4.06 -6.62
CA LYS A 15 -1.72 -5.08 -6.28
C LYS A 15 -3.08 -4.45 -6.07
N ARG A 16 -4.14 -5.18 -6.42
CA ARG A 16 -5.52 -4.69 -6.39
C ARG A 16 -6.44 -5.66 -5.65
N ASP A 17 -7.33 -5.10 -4.84
CA ASP A 17 -8.44 -5.81 -4.21
C ASP A 17 -9.73 -4.99 -4.40
N ALA A 18 -10.69 -5.56 -5.12
CA ALA A 18 -11.94 -4.89 -5.51
C ALA A 18 -13.17 -5.43 -4.75
N ARG A 19 -12.98 -5.95 -3.53
CA ARG A 19 -14.10 -6.44 -2.69
C ARG A 19 -14.94 -5.29 -2.14
N GLY A 20 -16.25 -5.50 -2.08
CA GLY A 20 -17.20 -4.49 -1.61
C GLY A 20 -17.34 -3.31 -2.59
N PRO A 21 -17.83 -2.14 -2.13
CA PRO A 21 -18.04 -0.97 -2.96
C PRO A 21 -16.75 -0.17 -3.28
N VAL A 22 -15.58 -0.58 -2.77
CA VAL A 22 -14.33 0.17 -2.90
C VAL A 22 -13.25 -0.74 -3.47
N THR A 23 -12.61 -0.29 -4.55
CA THR A 23 -11.36 -0.86 -5.05
C THR A 23 -10.19 -0.24 -4.30
N VAL A 24 -9.33 -1.08 -3.75
CA VAL A 24 -8.07 -0.69 -3.12
C VAL A 24 -6.92 -1.13 -4.01
N VAL A 25 -6.09 -0.18 -4.41
CA VAL A 25 -4.86 -0.43 -5.16
C VAL A 25 -3.68 -0.03 -4.27
N ALA A 26 -2.74 -0.94 -4.07
CA ALA A 26 -1.50 -0.69 -3.35
C ALA A 26 -0.32 -0.89 -4.29
N THR A 27 0.51 0.15 -4.43
CA THR A 27 1.74 0.11 -5.22
C THR A 27 2.94 0.28 -4.28
N LEU A 28 3.76 -0.75 -4.19
CA LEU A 28 5.00 -0.72 -3.44
C LEU A 28 6.01 0.19 -4.14
N ILE A 29 6.65 1.08 -3.38
CA ILE A 29 7.75 1.94 -3.84
C ILE A 29 8.99 1.49 -3.05
N PRO A 30 9.83 0.63 -3.63
CA PRO A 30 11.01 0.10 -2.94
C PRO A 30 11.94 1.24 -2.49
N PRO A 31 12.60 1.09 -1.33
CA PRO A 31 13.67 2.01 -0.94
C PRO A 31 14.82 1.92 -1.96
N ALA A 32 15.54 3.03 -2.17
CA ALA A 32 16.68 3.05 -3.08
C ALA A 32 17.93 2.39 -2.46
N ALA A 33 17.99 2.37 -1.13
CA ALA A 33 19.05 1.71 -0.38
C ALA A 33 18.52 1.03 0.90
N ALA A 34 19.26 0.03 1.39
CA ALA A 34 18.96 -0.61 2.67
C ALA A 34 18.98 0.42 3.81
N GLY A 35 17.99 0.34 4.71
CA GLY A 35 17.83 1.28 5.83
C GLY A 35 17.01 2.52 5.50
N GLU A 36 16.62 2.74 4.24
CA GLU A 36 15.68 3.81 3.89
C GLU A 36 14.22 3.43 4.20
N PRO A 37 13.34 4.43 4.45
CA PRO A 37 11.91 4.21 4.67
C PRO A 37 11.23 3.50 3.50
N LEU A 38 10.36 2.54 3.80
CA LEU A 38 9.47 1.96 2.79
C LEU A 38 8.31 2.91 2.49
N ARG A 39 7.99 3.06 1.21
CA ARG A 39 6.84 3.82 0.74
C ARG A 39 5.84 2.91 0.04
N VAL A 40 4.56 3.14 0.28
CA VAL A 40 3.48 2.46 -0.41
C VAL A 40 2.45 3.49 -0.84
N LYS A 41 2.19 3.58 -2.14
CA LYS A 41 1.06 4.35 -2.65
C LYS A 41 -0.21 3.53 -2.46
N VAL A 42 -1.20 4.07 -1.76
CA VAL A 42 -2.52 3.47 -1.61
C VAL A 42 -3.55 4.35 -2.29
N ALA A 43 -4.32 3.78 -3.21
CA ALA A 43 -5.44 4.44 -3.88
C ALA A 43 -6.74 3.69 -3.58
N LEU A 44 -7.77 4.48 -3.26
CA LEU A 44 -9.13 4.05 -2.98
C LEU A 44 -10.02 4.63 -4.08
N ASP A 45 -10.77 3.76 -4.75
CA ASP A 45 -11.65 4.12 -5.85
C ASP A 45 -13.06 3.57 -5.60
N THR A 46 -14.07 4.42 -5.73
CA THR A 46 -15.46 4.03 -5.60
C THR A 46 -16.37 4.97 -6.38
N HIS A 47 -17.55 4.46 -6.75
CA HIS A 47 -18.61 5.23 -7.40
C HIS A 47 -19.90 5.24 -6.55
N SER A 48 -19.88 4.69 -5.33
CA SER A 48 -21.10 4.42 -4.57
C SER A 48 -21.05 4.85 -3.10
N VAL A 49 -19.87 5.10 -2.53
CA VAL A 49 -19.73 5.55 -1.13
C VAL A 49 -18.78 6.74 -1.00
N GLY A 50 -18.95 7.56 0.03
CA GLY A 50 -17.99 8.60 0.39
C GLY A 50 -16.77 7.99 1.10
N LEU A 51 -15.57 8.50 0.81
CA LEU A 51 -14.32 8.00 1.41
C LEU A 51 -13.68 8.97 2.41
N ASP A 52 -14.29 10.12 2.70
CA ASP A 52 -13.68 11.16 3.54
C ASP A 52 -13.47 10.72 5.01
N SER A 53 -14.26 9.75 5.49
CA SER A 53 -14.10 9.17 6.82
C SER A 53 -12.89 8.22 6.95
N VAL A 54 -12.28 7.81 5.85
CA VAL A 54 -11.10 6.93 5.88
C VAL A 54 -9.88 7.74 6.33
N VAL A 55 -9.30 7.36 7.47
CA VAL A 55 -8.05 7.94 7.97
C VAL A 55 -6.92 6.95 7.67
N PHE A 56 -6.08 7.25 6.68
CA PHE A 56 -5.07 6.32 6.17
C PHE A 56 -4.07 5.90 7.25
N GLU A 57 -3.71 6.80 8.16
CA GLU A 57 -2.84 6.60 9.31
C GLU A 57 -3.35 5.49 10.25
N ARG A 58 -4.66 5.25 10.27
CA ARG A 58 -5.32 4.24 11.12
C ARG A 58 -5.75 3.01 10.33
N ALA A 59 -6.10 3.21 9.06
CA ALA A 59 -6.60 2.15 8.20
C ALA A 59 -5.48 1.27 7.65
N VAL A 60 -4.25 1.77 7.54
CA VAL A 60 -3.15 1.06 6.87
C VAL A 60 -2.00 0.78 7.83
N ALA A 61 -1.48 -0.45 7.79
CA ALA A 61 -0.32 -0.88 8.58
C ALA A 61 0.53 -1.88 7.80
N LEU A 62 1.79 -2.05 8.20
CA LEU A 62 2.57 -3.24 7.85
C LEU A 62 2.34 -4.34 8.89
N ARG A 63 2.24 -5.59 8.46
CA ARG A 63 2.18 -6.75 9.35
C ARG A 63 3.51 -7.49 9.34
N LYS A 64 4.09 -7.64 10.52
CA LYS A 64 5.30 -8.44 10.74
C LYS A 64 4.99 -9.94 10.71
N PRO A 65 6.00 -10.81 10.57
CA PRO A 65 5.82 -12.27 10.62
C PRO A 65 5.21 -12.79 11.92
N ASP A 66 5.43 -12.09 13.04
CA ASP A 66 4.85 -12.42 14.35
C ASP A 66 3.38 -11.95 14.51
N GLY A 67 2.80 -11.36 13.47
CA GLY A 67 1.45 -10.81 13.46
C GLY A 67 1.35 -9.37 13.97
N THR A 68 2.43 -8.79 14.52
CA THR A 68 2.44 -7.42 15.02
C THR A 68 2.24 -6.43 13.87
N GLU A 69 1.37 -5.45 14.08
CA GLU A 69 1.16 -4.36 13.12
C GLU A 69 2.04 -3.15 13.43
N VAL A 70 2.65 -2.58 12.40
CA VAL A 70 3.47 -1.37 12.44
C VAL A 70 2.70 -0.26 11.75
N ALA A 71 2.41 0.80 12.51
CA ALA A 71 1.76 1.99 12.00
C ALA A 71 2.69 2.78 11.05
N PRO A 72 2.12 3.59 10.13
CA PRO A 72 2.89 4.53 9.33
C PRO A 72 3.61 5.55 10.21
N THR A 73 4.80 5.99 9.76
CA THR A 73 5.50 7.14 10.35
C THR A 73 5.07 8.46 9.72
N ALA A 74 4.57 8.43 8.48
CA ALA A 74 3.99 9.59 7.80
C ALA A 74 2.97 9.17 6.72
N VAL A 75 2.10 10.10 6.37
CA VAL A 75 1.13 9.98 5.26
C VAL A 75 1.21 11.26 4.44
N GLU A 76 1.65 11.13 3.19
CA GLU A 76 1.72 12.20 2.21
C GLU A 76 0.41 12.15 1.40
N ALA A 77 -0.65 12.72 1.97
CA ALA A 77 -1.99 12.64 1.41
C ALA A 77 -2.11 13.47 0.11
N THR A 78 -2.65 12.85 -0.95
CA THR A 78 -2.87 13.52 -2.24
C THR A 78 -4.25 13.12 -2.80
N GLY A 79 -5.32 13.80 -2.41
CA GLY A 79 -6.67 13.59 -2.99
C GLY A 79 -7.80 13.62 -1.96
N ALA A 80 -9.04 13.80 -2.43
CA ALA A 80 -10.25 13.97 -1.61
C ALA A 80 -11.50 13.42 -2.33
N GLY A 81 -12.59 13.18 -1.59
CA GLY A 81 -13.86 12.73 -2.17
C GLY A 81 -13.88 11.24 -2.54
N HIS A 82 -14.44 10.88 -3.70
CA HIS A 82 -14.67 9.49 -4.13
C HIS A 82 -13.44 8.78 -4.74
N HIS A 83 -12.37 9.54 -5.01
CA HIS A 83 -11.07 9.00 -5.38
C HIS A 83 -10.04 9.57 -4.41
N ARG A 84 -9.49 8.72 -3.53
CA ARG A 84 -8.49 9.14 -2.56
C ARG A 84 -7.21 8.36 -2.78
N GLN A 85 -6.08 9.05 -2.82
CA GLN A 85 -4.77 8.40 -2.86
C GLN A 85 -3.82 9.07 -1.89
N THR A 86 -2.80 8.33 -1.46
CA THR A 86 -1.74 8.83 -0.61
C THR A 86 -0.50 7.97 -0.76
N VAL A 87 0.66 8.55 -0.44
CA VAL A 87 1.87 7.77 -0.16
C VAL A 87 2.00 7.60 1.34
N ILE A 88 2.05 6.36 1.79
CA ILE A 88 2.21 5.98 3.19
C ILE A 88 3.67 5.60 3.40
N VAL A 89 4.28 6.17 4.44
CA VAL A 89 5.68 5.97 4.78
C VAL A 89 5.77 5.11 6.04
N PHE A 90 6.62 4.11 6.00
CA PHE A 90 6.91 3.21 7.10
C PHE A 90 8.39 3.24 7.47
N PRO A 91 8.77 2.76 8.67
CA PRO A 91 10.17 2.48 8.98
C PRO A 91 10.79 1.52 7.94
N ALA A 92 12.11 1.51 7.86
CA ALA A 92 12.81 0.57 6.99
C ALA A 92 12.39 -0.88 7.33
N PRO A 93 11.98 -1.68 6.34
CA PRO A 93 11.60 -3.06 6.57
C PRO A 93 12.86 -3.88 6.88
N ALA A 94 12.69 -5.01 7.57
CA ALA A 94 13.79 -5.93 7.76
C ALA A 94 14.27 -6.45 6.39
N PRO A 95 15.60 -6.54 6.15
CA PRO A 95 16.13 -7.10 4.92
C PRO A 95 15.57 -8.50 4.68
N ASP A 96 15.33 -8.84 3.41
CA ASP A 96 14.93 -10.19 2.97
C ASP A 96 13.65 -10.74 3.63
N THR A 97 12.78 -9.84 4.11
CA THR A 97 11.45 -10.20 4.60
C THR A 97 10.36 -9.77 3.62
N PRO A 98 9.29 -10.57 3.45
CA PRO A 98 8.14 -10.15 2.68
C PRO A 98 7.52 -8.87 3.26
N VAL A 99 7.14 -7.96 2.37
CA VAL A 99 6.33 -6.80 2.76
C VAL A 99 4.88 -7.25 2.80
N VAL A 100 4.23 -7.12 3.95
CA VAL A 100 2.79 -7.41 4.12
C VAL A 100 2.09 -6.12 4.52
N LEU A 101 1.30 -5.54 3.61
CA LEU A 101 0.46 -4.39 3.87
C LEU A 101 -0.95 -4.85 4.22
N VAL A 102 -1.53 -4.26 5.25
CA VAL A 102 -2.90 -4.49 5.68
C VAL A 102 -3.69 -3.20 5.54
N VAL A 103 -4.87 -3.27 4.91
CA VAL A 103 -5.83 -2.18 4.79
C VAL A 103 -7.14 -2.60 5.45
N LYS A 104 -7.52 -1.90 6.53
CA LYS A 104 -8.60 -2.29 7.44
C LYS A 104 -9.82 -1.38 7.31
N ALA A 105 -11.00 -1.97 7.49
CA ALA A 105 -12.28 -1.28 7.61
C ALA A 105 -12.60 -0.28 6.47
N VAL A 106 -12.19 -0.58 5.24
CA VAL A 106 -12.50 0.24 4.06
C VAL A 106 -13.63 -0.40 3.25
N GLY A 107 -14.71 0.34 3.00
CA GLY A 107 -15.84 -0.14 2.21
C GLY A 107 -16.51 -1.39 2.78
N GLY A 108 -16.68 -1.47 4.11
CA GLY A 108 -17.34 -2.61 4.77
C GLY A 108 -16.53 -3.93 4.77
N VAL A 109 -15.33 -3.94 4.21
CA VAL A 109 -14.42 -5.10 4.28
C VAL A 109 -13.51 -4.92 5.49
N ALA A 110 -13.54 -5.90 6.40
CA ALA A 110 -12.78 -5.86 7.65
C ALA A 110 -11.28 -5.72 7.39
N GLU A 111 -10.74 -6.49 6.44
CA GLU A 111 -9.32 -6.54 6.15
C GLU A 111 -9.02 -6.92 4.69
N ARG A 112 -8.05 -6.22 4.09
CA ARG A 112 -7.39 -6.56 2.83
C ARG A 112 -5.89 -6.71 3.09
N VAL A 113 -5.28 -7.73 2.50
CA VAL A 113 -3.86 -8.05 2.69
C VAL A 113 -3.16 -8.07 1.33
N PHE A 114 -2.05 -7.35 1.24
CA PHE A 114 -1.19 -7.31 0.06
C PHE A 114 0.21 -7.76 0.45
N THR A 115 0.73 -8.77 -0.24
CA THR A 115 2.05 -9.36 0.09
C THR A 115 2.99 -9.30 -1.10
N TRP A 116 4.18 -8.74 -0.92
CA TRP A 116 5.29 -8.78 -1.88
C TRP A 116 6.43 -9.62 -1.29
N GLN A 117 6.88 -10.64 -2.02
CA GLN A 117 7.83 -11.64 -1.51
C GLN A 117 9.27 -11.13 -1.40
N ALA A 118 9.66 -10.18 -2.26
CA ALA A 118 10.96 -9.53 -2.21
C ALA A 118 10.84 -8.11 -2.76
N LEU A 119 11.60 -7.17 -2.17
CA LEU A 119 11.85 -5.88 -2.78
C LEU A 119 12.81 -6.10 -3.95
N PRO A 120 12.54 -5.51 -5.14
CA PRO A 120 13.53 -5.50 -6.22
C PRO A 120 14.81 -4.85 -5.69
N ARG A 121 15.94 -5.54 -5.86
CA ARG A 121 17.29 -5.00 -5.59
C ARG A 121 17.86 -4.40 -6.86
#